data_AF-A0A349B5U6-F1
#
_entry.id   AF-A0A349B5U6-F1
#
_cell.length_a   1.000
_cell.length_b   1.000
_cell.length_c   1.000
_cell.angle_alpha   90.00
_cell.angle_beta   90.00
_cell.angle_gamma   90.00
#
_symmetry.space_group_name_H-M   'P 1'
#
loop_
_entity.id
_entity.type
_entity.pdbx_description
1 polymer ?
#
loop_
_entity_poly.entity_id
_entity_poly.type
_entity_poly.pdbx_seq_one_letter_code
_entity_poly.pdbx_strand_id
1 'polypeptide(L)' 'EQVMELIGREMRSRGVGGIFVTHDTRMTHHADRTLEIIDGRLKA' A
#
# COMPACT_ATOMS: atom_id res chain seq x y z
N GLU A 1 -5.87 1.30 10.96
CA GLU A 1 -5.32 -0.06 11.17
C GLU A 1 -6.27 -1.17 10.71
N GLN A 2 -7.44 -1.38 11.32
CA GLN A 2 -8.33 -2.51 10.98
C GLN A 2 -8.70 -2.63 9.48
N VAL A 3 -8.93 -1.52 8.78
CA VAL A 3 -9.35 -1.55 7.36
C VAL A 3 -8.25 -2.10 6.46
N MET A 4 -7.00 -1.72 6.67
CA MET A 4 -5.89 -2.16 5.81
C MET A 4 -5.58 -3.64 5.99
N GLU A 5 -5.68 -4.14 7.22
CA GLU A 5 -5.53 -5.58 7.48
C GLU A 5 -6.63 -6.41 6.80
N LEU A 6 -7.88 -5.94 6.85
CA LEU A 6 -9.00 -6.61 6.20
C LEU A 6 -8.80 -6.66 4.69
N ILE A 7 -8.46 -5.53 4.08
CA ILE A 7 -8.18 -5.44 2.64
C ILE A 7 -7.03 -6.38 2.27
N GLY A 8 -5.94 -6.37 3.04
CA GLY A 8 -4.79 -7.23 2.79
C GLY A 8 -5.13 -8.72 2.86
N ARG A 9 -5.97 -9.15 3.82
CA ARG A 9 -6.44 -10.54 3.90
C ARG A 9 -7.29 -10.92 2.69
N GLU A 10 -8.20 -10.05 2.27
CA GLU A 10 -9.06 -10.29 1.12
C GLU A 10 -8.27 -10.39 -0.19
N MET A 11 -7.29 -9.51 -0.39
CA MET A 11 -6.40 -9.53 -1.56
C MET A 11 -5.63 -10.85 -1.65
N ARG A 12 -5.05 -11.31 -0.53
CA ARG A 12 -4.33 -12.59 -0.45
C ARG A 12 -5.26 -13.78 -0.71
N SER A 13 -6.45 -13.77 -0.13
CA SER A 13 -7.49 -14.81 -0.35
C SER A 13 -7.82 -14.98 -1.84
N ARG A 14 -7.88 -13.87 -2.57
CA ARG A 14 -8.18 -13.86 -4.01
C ARG A 14 -6.94 -14.04 -4.90
N GLY A 15 -5.74 -14.09 -4.33
CA GLY A 15 -4.49 -14.19 -5.09
C GLY A 15 -4.19 -12.97 -5.96
N VAL A 16 -4.67 -11.78 -5.58
CA VAL A 16 -4.48 -10.54 -6.35
C VAL A 16 -3.57 -9.56 -5.62
N GLY A 17 -2.85 -8.75 -6.39
CA GLY A 17 -2.07 -7.62 -5.87
C GLY A 17 -2.94 -6.38 -5.65
N GLY A 18 -2.54 -5.54 -4.69
CA GLY A 18 -3.18 -4.27 -4.38
C GLY A 18 -2.23 -3.09 -4.51
N ILE A 19 -2.74 -1.96 -4.96
CA ILE A 19 -2.05 -0.67 -4.92
C ILE A 19 -2.89 0.24 -4.02
N PHE A 20 -2.27 0.80 -2.99
CA PHE A 20 -2.87 1.89 -2.22
C PHE A 20 -2.02 3.14 -2.37
N VAL A 21 -2.69 4.29 -2.36
CA VAL A 21 -2.05 5.59 -2.43
C VAL A 21 -2.47 6.36 -1.20
N THR A 22 -1.49 6.91 -0.49
CA THR A 22 -1.70 7.64 0.75
C THR A 22 -0.67 8.75 0.87
N HIS A 23 -1.08 9.86 1.45
CA HIS A 23 -0.17 10.91 1.89
C HIS A 23 0.32 10.70 3.34
N ASP A 24 -0.28 9.76 4.08
CA ASP A 24 0.17 9.40 5.43
C ASP A 24 1.22 8.29 5.37
N THR A 25 2.48 8.63 5.62
CA THR A 25 3.61 7.69 5.60
C THR A 25 3.48 6.61 6.66
N ARG A 26 2.71 6.83 7.73
CA ARG A 26 2.47 5.81 8.75
C ARG A 26 1.65 4.65 8.19
N MET A 27 0.96 4.78 7.07
CA MET A 27 0.23 3.67 6.44
C MET A 27 1.12 2.74 5.61
N THR A 28 2.35 3.16 5.28
CA THR A 28 3.25 2.43 4.37
C THR A 28 3.71 1.08 4.93
N HIS A 29 3.75 0.90 6.25
CA HIS A 29 4.13 -0.37 6.89
C HIS A 29 3.13 -1.52 6.65
N HIS A 30 1.93 -1.22 6.15
CA HIS A 30 0.96 -2.24 5.74
C HIS A 30 1.20 -2.75 4.31
N ALA A 31 2.09 -2.11 3.53
CA ALA A 31 2.44 -2.54 2.18
C ALA A 31 3.53 -3.60 2.18
N ASP A 32 3.47 -4.51 1.22
CA ASP A 32 4.61 -5.36 0.89
C ASP A 32 5.76 -4.54 0.28
N ARG A 33 5.44 -3.48 -0.47
CA ARG A 33 6.41 -2.53 -1.06
C ARG A 33 5.85 -1.11 -1.05
N THR A 34 6.73 -0.15 -0.81
CA THR A 34 6.40 1.28 -0.81
C THR A 34 7.25 2.00 -1.83
N LEU A 35 6.63 2.89 -2.61
CA LEU A 35 7.29 3.82 -3.51
C LEU A 35 6.86 5.24 -3.17
N GLU A 36 7.79 6.19 -3.21
CA GLU A 36 7.50 7.62 -3.04
C GLU A 36 7.40 8.29 -4.41
N ILE A 37 6.33 9.06 -4.63
CA ILE A 37 6.17 9.93 -5.79
C ILE A 37 6.47 11.36 -5.34
N ILE A 38 7.50 11.97 -5.93
CA ILE A 38 7.92 13.35 -5.67
C ILE A 38 7.99 14.08 -7.00
N ASP A 39 7.26 15.18 -7.15
CA ASP A 39 7.20 16.00 -8.37
C ASP A 39 6.92 15.17 -9.65
N GLY A 40 6.01 14.20 -9.53
CA GLY A 40 5.61 13.31 -10.63
C GLY A 40 6.63 12.24 -11.01
N ARG A 41 7.70 12.06 -10.21
CA ARG A 41 8.73 11.03 -10.43
C ARG A 41 8.74 10.03 -9.27
N LEU A 42 8.98 8.77 -9.59
CA LEU A 42 9.29 7.76 -8.58
C LEU A 42 10.69 8.02 -8.04
N LYS A 43 10.80 8.15 -6.72
CA LYS A 43 12.09 8.22 -6.04
C LYS A 43 12.79 6.86 -6.17
N ALA A 44 14.02 6.90 -6.66
CA ALA A 44 14.89 5.72 -6.86
C ALA A 44 15.41 5.17 -5.53
#